data_AF-A0A2W4VWD8-F1
#
_entry.id   AF-A0A2W4VWD8-F1
#
_cell.length_a   1.000
_cell.length_b   1.000
_cell.length_c   1.000
_cell.angle_alpha   90.00
_cell.angle_beta   90.00
_cell.angle_gamma   90.00
#
_symmetry.space_group_name_H-M   'P 1'
#
loop_
_entity.id
_entity.type
_entity.pdbx_description
1 polymer ?
#
loop_
_entity_poly.entity_id
_entity_poly.type
_entity_poly.pdbx_seq_one_letter_code
_entity_poly.pdbx_strand_id
1 'polypeptide(L)'
;MEDIVLESDAGIDYSTLHSLLNKSKFRQADKLTYDLMCKATGKPIGSYFNSEDISYFPESDLLSIEKLWNYYGNGKLDLKSKERFSRLCTWRFRTLQNAGWMEIKYPAKL
;
A
#
# COMPACT_ATOMS: atom_id res chain seq x y z
N MET A 1 -16.13 -15.87 -9.19
CA MET A 1 -15.26 -14.83 -8.64
C MET A 1 -13.87 -15.38 -8.72
N GLU A 2 -12.92 -14.66 -9.31
CA GLU A 2 -11.52 -15.10 -9.26
C GLU A 2 -11.06 -14.99 -7.82
N ASP A 3 -10.65 -16.11 -7.23
CA ASP A 3 -10.02 -16.11 -5.92
C ASP A 3 -8.62 -15.50 -6.08
N ILE A 4 -8.45 -14.25 -5.68
CA ILE A 4 -7.14 -13.60 -5.65
C ILE A 4 -6.36 -14.30 -4.53
N VAL A 5 -5.30 -15.03 -4.90
CA VAL A 5 -4.40 -15.67 -3.93
C VAL A 5 -3.52 -14.59 -3.32
N LEU A 6 -3.70 -14.38 -2.01
CA LEU A 6 -2.98 -13.41 -1.19
C LEU A 6 -2.07 -14.16 -0.22
N GLU A 7 -0.78 -13.88 -0.32
CA GLU A 7 0.28 -14.44 0.51
C GLU A 7 0.88 -13.35 1.41
N SER A 8 1.39 -13.74 2.57
CA SER A 8 2.01 -12.81 3.52
C SER A 8 3.09 -13.56 4.29
N ASP A 9 4.31 -13.02 4.26
CA ASP A 9 5.42 -13.51 5.07
C ASP A 9 5.33 -12.92 6.50
N ALA A 10 4.70 -11.74 6.64
CA ALA A 10 4.45 -11.09 7.92
C ALA A 10 3.18 -11.57 8.64
N GLY A 11 2.41 -12.52 8.07
CA GLY A 11 1.17 -13.05 8.65
C GLY A 11 0.00 -12.05 8.66
N ILE A 12 -0.03 -11.14 7.69
CA ILE A 12 -1.04 -10.09 7.53
C ILE A 12 -2.28 -10.62 6.81
N ASP A 13 -3.45 -10.31 7.37
CA ASP A 13 -4.74 -10.54 6.71
C ASP A 13 -5.15 -9.35 5.82
N TYR A 14 -5.21 -9.60 4.51
CA TYR A 14 -5.61 -8.64 3.49
C TYR A 14 -7.10 -8.63 3.17
N SER A 15 -7.91 -9.47 3.81
CA SER A 15 -9.36 -9.60 3.56
C SER A 15 -10.11 -8.27 3.70
N THR A 16 -9.70 -7.45 4.68
CA THR A 16 -10.29 -6.12 4.88
C THR A 16 -9.93 -5.17 3.74
N LEU A 17 -8.69 -5.20 3.26
CA LEU A 17 -8.25 -4.39 2.12
C LEU A 17 -9.01 -4.79 0.84
N HIS A 18 -9.13 -6.10 0.59
CA HIS A 18 -9.94 -6.66 -0.50
C HIS A 18 -11.40 -6.17 -0.44
N SER A 19 -12.06 -6.26 0.72
CA SER A 19 -13.44 -5.80 0.92
C SER A 19 -13.61 -4.30 0.67
N LEU A 20 -12.65 -3.47 1.11
CA LEU A 20 -12.69 -2.03 0.86
C LEU A 20 -12.52 -1.69 -0.62
N LEU A 21 -11.58 -2.35 -1.30
CA LEU A 21 -11.33 -2.15 -2.73
C LEU A 21 -12.51 -2.63 -3.59
N ASN A 22 -13.08 -3.79 -3.26
CA ASN A 22 -14.28 -4.31 -3.92
C ASN A 22 -15.47 -3.34 -3.79
N LYS A 23 -15.59 -2.66 -2.65
CA LYS A 23 -16.61 -1.62 -2.42
C LYS A 23 -16.23 -0.24 -2.97
N SER A 24 -15.16 -0.14 -3.75
CA SER A 24 -14.61 1.13 -4.29
C SER A 24 -14.32 2.19 -3.21
N LYS A 25 -14.07 1.77 -1.96
CA LYS A 25 -13.73 2.66 -0.84
C LYS A 25 -12.25 3.02 -0.85
N PHE A 26 -11.76 3.58 -1.96
CA PHE A 26 -10.33 3.78 -2.22
C PHE A 26 -9.62 4.62 -1.16
N ARG A 27 -10.27 5.66 -0.61
CA ARG A 27 -9.68 6.47 0.47
C ARG A 27 -9.46 5.69 1.76
N GLN A 28 -10.36 4.76 2.09
CA GLN A 28 -10.22 3.91 3.27
C GLN A 28 -9.20 2.79 3.01
N ALA A 29 -9.20 2.24 1.79
CA ALA A 29 -8.22 1.25 1.35
C ALA A 29 -6.79 1.82 1.37
N ASP A 30 -6.59 3.07 0.93
CA ASP A 30 -5.29 3.75 0.95
C ASP A 30 -4.74 3.89 2.37
N LYS A 31 -5.57 4.36 3.31
CA LYS A 31 -5.19 4.43 4.72
C LYS A 31 -4.87 3.03 5.28
N LEU A 32 -5.73 2.05 5.02
CA LEU A 32 -5.52 0.70 5.51
C LEU A 32 -4.24 0.08 4.91
N THR A 33 -3.93 0.36 3.64
CA THR A 33 -2.70 -0.10 3.00
C THR A 33 -1.48 0.42 3.75
N TYR A 34 -1.47 1.71 4.13
CA TYR A 34 -0.41 2.28 4.95
C TYR A 34 -0.29 1.59 6.31
N ASP A 35 -1.41 1.37 7.00
CA ASP A 35 -1.45 0.72 8.30
C ASP A 35 -0.94 -0.74 8.21
N LEU A 36 -1.26 -1.45 7.12
CA LEU A 36 -0.77 -2.81 6.84
C LEU A 36 0.73 -2.81 6.52
N MET A 37 1.23 -1.82 5.77
CA MET A 37 2.67 -1.68 5.54
C MET A 37 3.44 -1.44 6.85
N CYS A 38 2.89 -0.65 7.78
CA CYS A 38 3.52 -0.46 9.09
C CYS A 38 3.56 -1.79 9.85
N LYS A 39 2.49 -2.58 9.80
CA LYS A 39 2.47 -3.91 10.41
C LYS A 39 3.48 -4.87 9.78
N ALA A 40 3.62 -4.84 8.46
CA ALA A 40 4.53 -5.73 7.72
C ALA A 40 5.99 -5.49 8.10
N THR A 41 6.34 -4.23 8.38
CA THR A 41 7.67 -3.85 8.83
C THR A 41 7.82 -3.84 10.36
N GLY A 42 6.79 -4.26 11.11
CA GLY A 42 6.81 -4.26 12.57
C GLY A 42 6.83 -2.85 13.21
N LYS A 43 6.47 -1.81 12.46
CA LYS A 43 6.48 -0.42 12.91
C LYS A 43 5.13 0.02 13.47
N PRO A 44 5.11 0.98 14.41
CA PRO A 44 3.87 1.63 14.84
C PRO A 44 3.13 2.26 13.65
N ILE A 45 1.80 2.23 13.68
CA ILE A 45 0.97 2.89 12.67
C ILE A 45 1.26 4.39 12.64
N GLY A 46 1.44 4.95 11.44
CA GLY A 46 1.82 6.36 11.26
C GLY A 46 3.32 6.62 11.27
N SER A 47 4.14 5.58 11.43
CA SER A 47 5.62 5.70 11.34
C SER A 47 6.06 6.03 9.92
N TYR A 48 7.17 6.73 9.81
CA TYR A 48 7.85 6.94 8.53
C TYR A 48 8.63 5.69 8.11
N PHE A 49 8.70 5.47 6.79
CA PHE A 49 9.55 4.44 6.20
C PHE A 49 10.82 5.11 5.67
N ASN A 50 11.98 4.61 6.10
CA ASN A 50 13.28 4.94 5.53
C ASN A 50 13.64 3.93 4.44
N SER A 51 14.71 4.19 3.68
CA SER A 51 15.15 3.28 2.61
C SER A 51 15.43 1.85 3.08
N GLU A 52 15.86 1.66 4.32
CA GLU A 52 16.11 0.33 4.89
C GLU A 52 14.80 -0.43 5.14
N ASP A 53 13.78 0.21 5.72
CA ASP A 53 12.47 -0.40 5.97
C ASP A 53 11.83 -0.92 4.68
N ILE A 54 12.07 -0.20 3.58
CA ILE A 54 11.63 -0.63 2.25
C ILE A 54 12.46 -1.82 1.77
N SER A 55 13.77 -1.78 1.95
CA SER A 55 14.65 -2.87 1.48
C SER A 55 14.37 -4.20 2.18
N TYR A 56 13.90 -4.14 3.43
CA TYR A 56 13.49 -5.30 4.23
C TYR A 56 11.99 -5.58 4.18
N PHE A 57 11.24 -4.88 3.33
CA PHE A 57 9.80 -5.11 3.23
C PHE A 57 9.54 -6.53 2.68
N PRO A 58 8.66 -7.32 3.30
CA PRO A 58 8.42 -8.69 2.83
C PRO A 58 7.81 -8.70 1.44
N GLU A 59 8.41 -9.47 0.53
CA GLU A 59 8.05 -9.45 -0.89
C GLU A 59 6.63 -9.99 -1.12
N SER A 60 6.24 -11.05 -0.42
CA SER A 60 4.89 -11.65 -0.52
C SER A 60 3.80 -10.64 -0.13
N ASP A 61 4.03 -9.89 0.95
CA ASP A 61 3.12 -8.84 1.43
C ASP A 61 2.96 -7.71 0.41
N LEU A 62 4.07 -7.27 -0.20
CA LEU A 62 4.04 -6.21 -1.21
C LEU A 62 3.27 -6.67 -2.45
N LEU A 63 3.55 -7.89 -2.92
CA LEU A 63 2.88 -8.48 -4.07
C LEU A 63 1.38 -8.65 -3.84
N SER A 64 0.95 -9.04 -2.64
CA SER A 64 -0.46 -9.17 -2.29
C SER A 64 -1.20 -7.83 -2.30
N ILE A 65 -0.58 -6.78 -1.75
CA ILE A 65 -1.10 -5.41 -1.83
C ILE A 65 -1.21 -4.98 -3.30
N GLU A 66 -0.15 -5.21 -4.08
CA GLU A 66 -0.10 -4.82 -5.48
C GLU A 66 -1.19 -5.53 -6.31
N LYS A 67 -1.33 -6.85 -6.15
CA LYS A 67 -2.37 -7.66 -6.82
C LYS A 67 -3.77 -7.10 -6.55
N LEU A 68 -4.10 -6.81 -5.30
CA LEU A 68 -5.42 -6.29 -4.93
C LEU A 68 -5.74 -4.97 -5.62
N TRP A 69 -4.82 -4.02 -5.53
CA TRP A 69 -5.04 -2.71 -6.10
C TRP A 69 -4.98 -2.73 -7.63
N ASN A 70 -4.17 -3.58 -8.27
CA ASN A 70 -4.20 -3.76 -9.72
C ASN A 70 -5.53 -4.36 -10.17
N TYR A 71 -6.02 -5.37 -9.46
CA TYR A 71 -7.30 -6.03 -9.75
C TYR A 71 -8.48 -5.07 -9.72
N TYR A 72 -8.62 -4.31 -8.63
CA TYR A 72 -9.71 -3.36 -8.45
C TYR A 72 -9.46 -1.99 -9.11
N GLY A 73 -8.20 -1.70 -9.42
CA GLY A 73 -7.75 -0.37 -9.81
C GLY A 73 -7.93 -0.02 -11.28
N ASN A 74 -7.96 -1.05 -12.13
CA ASN A 74 -8.08 -0.88 -13.57
C ASN A 74 -9.43 -0.30 -14.03
N GLY A 75 -10.45 -0.27 -13.15
CA GLY A 75 -11.78 0.23 -13.51
C GLY A 75 -12.07 1.69 -13.14
N LYS A 76 -11.71 2.15 -11.94
CA LYS A 76 -12.38 3.34 -11.33
C LYS A 76 -11.58 4.13 -10.29
N LEU A 77 -10.26 3.96 -10.20
CA LEU A 77 -9.49 4.73 -9.21
C LEU A 77 -9.52 6.23 -9.54
N ASP A 78 -9.93 7.04 -8.56
CA ASP A 78 -9.72 8.49 -8.58
C ASP A 78 -8.23 8.78 -8.83
N LEU A 79 -7.93 9.79 -9.65
CA LEU A 79 -6.57 10.11 -10.12
C LEU A 79 -5.54 10.16 -8.96
N LYS A 80 -5.95 10.68 -7.79
CA LYS A 80 -5.12 10.76 -6.58
C LYS A 80 -4.76 9.40 -6.00
N SER A 81 -5.69 8.44 -6.03
CA SER A 81 -5.47 7.07 -5.58
C SER A 81 -4.61 6.30 -6.59
N LYS A 82 -4.78 6.55 -7.90
CA LYS A 82 -3.88 6.02 -8.95
C LYS A 82 -2.46 6.55 -8.78
N GLU A 83 -2.30 7.86 -8.57
CA GLU A 83 -0.98 8.46 -8.37
C GLU A 83 -0.32 7.92 -7.10
N ARG A 84 -1.03 7.83 -5.97
CA ARG A 84 -0.48 7.25 -4.73
C ARG A 84 -0.12 5.77 -4.88
N PHE A 85 -1.00 4.97 -5.46
CA PHE A 85 -0.76 3.55 -5.65
C PHE A 85 0.30 3.26 -6.72
N SER A 86 0.30 4.00 -7.83
CA SER A 86 1.39 3.99 -8.81
C SER A 86 2.72 4.38 -8.17
N ARG A 87 2.73 5.37 -7.26
CA ARG A 87 3.90 5.74 -6.44
C ARG A 87 4.26 4.73 -5.36
N LEU A 88 3.39 3.78 -5.02
CA LEU A 88 3.64 2.64 -4.12
C LEU A 88 4.04 1.36 -4.89
N CYS A 89 3.63 1.20 -6.15
CA CYS A 89 3.98 0.04 -6.98
C CYS A 89 5.07 0.29 -8.03
N THR A 90 5.44 1.55 -8.31
CA THR A 90 6.74 1.88 -8.93
C THR A 90 7.90 1.82 -7.92
N TRP A 91 7.81 0.97 -6.90
CA TRP A 91 8.91 0.70 -5.95
C TRP A 91 9.93 -0.32 -6.48
N ARG A 92 9.68 -0.90 -7.66
CA ARG A 92 10.72 -1.49 -8.50
C ARG A 92 10.92 -0.63 -9.75
N PHE A 93 11.82 0.37 -9.67
CA PHE A 93 13.06 0.41 -10.49
C PHE A 93 13.81 1.75 -10.59
N ARG A 94 13.33 2.94 -10.17
CA ARG A 94 14.08 4.16 -10.61
C ARG A 94 14.07 5.48 -9.84
N THR A 95 13.38 5.64 -8.72
CA THR A 95 13.15 7.02 -8.18
C THR A 95 13.46 7.21 -6.71
N LEU A 96 14.41 6.47 -6.15
CA LEU A 96 14.96 6.74 -4.81
C LEU A 96 16.41 7.22 -4.86
N GLN A 97 16.69 8.18 -5.74
CA GLN A 97 17.88 9.03 -5.60
C GLN A 97 17.58 10.53 -5.65
N ASN A 98 16.42 11.00 -6.14
CA ASN A 98 16.25 12.43 -6.46
C ASN A 98 14.92 13.11 -6.09
N ALA A 99 13.98 12.45 -5.40
CA ALA A 99 12.68 13.06 -5.14
C ALA A 99 12.44 13.25 -3.63
N GLY A 100 12.95 14.36 -3.08
CA GLY A 100 12.73 14.78 -1.71
C GLY A 100 11.25 14.99 -1.35
N TRP A 101 10.55 13.90 -1.02
CA TRP A 101 9.16 13.92 -0.57
C TRP A 101 8.93 12.94 0.59
N MET A 102 9.23 13.41 1.80
CA MET A 102 8.62 12.99 3.07
C MET A 102 7.51 13.98 3.52
N GLU A 103 6.90 14.74 2.59
CA GLU A 103 6.01 15.86 2.94
C GLU A 103 4.51 15.67 2.63
N ILE A 104 4.02 14.44 2.41
CA ILE A 104 2.56 14.23 2.52
C ILE A 104 2.23 13.93 3.97
N LYS A 105 2.20 15.01 4.76
CA LYS A 105 1.54 15.07 6.06
C LYS A 105 0.15 14.47 5.90
N TYR A 106 -0.12 13.32 6.54
CA TYR A 106 -1.45 13.15 7.08
C TYR A 106 -1.60 14.26 8.12
N PRO A 107 -2.51 15.24 7.95
CA PRO A 107 -2.85 16.05 9.11
C PRO A 107 -3.30 15.04 10.16
N ALA A 108 -2.57 15.01 11.28
CA ALA A 108 -3.13 14.52 12.52
C ALA A 108 -4.54 15.10 12.57
N LYS A 109 -5.55 14.23 12.60
CA LYS A 109 -6.90 14.69 12.88
C LYS A 109 -6.79 15.52 14.16
N LEU A 110 -7.35 16.73 14.10
CA LEU A 110 -7.59 17.70 15.18
C LEU A 110 -7.51 17.08 16.59
#